data_AF-A0AAW2F1J7-F1
#
_entry.id   AF-A0AAW2F1J7-F1
#
_cell.length_a   1.000
_cell.length_b   1.000
_cell.length_c   1.000
_cell.angle_alpha   90.00
_cell.angle_beta   90.00
_cell.angle_gamma   90.00
#
_symmetry.space_group_name_H-M   'P 1'
#
loop_
_entity.id
_entity.type
_entity.pdbx_description
1 polymer ?
#
loop_
_entity_poly.entity_id
_entity_poly.type
_entity_poly.pdbx_seq_one_letter_code
_entity_poly.pdbx_strand_id
1 'polypeptide(L)'
;MIHPDSPSWKNGLLDATARWPGGVVPYFIQEDDFDREQIELIEGAMEEYHDRTCLRFRPYKDTDDDYVKIQAKNSGCWSLVGRHGHGQVLNLQNPGCVHHGVIVHELMHALGFYHQQSAADRDEWVTIHWENIKSGKEHNFNKYDNRTVTDYGIAYDYKSVMHYSAHAFSRNGEPTITAKVMSVRHSQYSY
;
A
#
# COMPACT_ATOMS: atom_id res chain seq x y z
N MET A 1 -28.70 -13.64 10.16
CA MET A 1 -28.96 -12.24 10.58
C MET A 1 -27.77 -11.40 10.15
N ILE A 2 -28.01 -10.25 9.52
CA ILE A 2 -26.95 -9.35 9.05
C ILE A 2 -26.70 -8.36 10.18
N HIS A 3 -25.47 -8.23 10.66
CA HIS A 3 -25.09 -7.19 11.61
C HIS A 3 -24.91 -5.87 10.86
N PRO A 4 -25.67 -4.80 11.17
CA PRO A 4 -25.61 -3.55 10.40
C PRO A 4 -24.42 -2.65 10.74
N ASP A 5 -23.77 -2.86 11.89
CA ASP A 5 -22.82 -1.92 12.48
C ASP A 5 -21.43 -2.57 12.62
N SER A 6 -20.67 -2.58 11.53
CA SER A 6 -19.23 -2.89 11.51
C SER A 6 -18.53 -1.83 10.65
N PRO A 7 -17.55 -1.06 11.19
CA PRO A 7 -16.84 -0.01 10.42
C PRO A 7 -15.93 -0.57 9.26
N SER A 8 -15.19 0.24 8.44
CA SER A 8 -14.29 -0.22 7.29
C SER A 8 -12.73 0.15 7.24
N TRP A 9 -11.76 -0.57 7.85
CA TRP A 9 -10.40 -0.19 8.41
C TRP A 9 -9.37 0.38 7.44
N LYS A 10 -8.42 1.11 8.04
CA LYS A 10 -7.14 1.54 7.45
C LYS A 10 -6.00 1.38 8.45
N ASN A 11 -4.77 1.47 7.95
CA ASN A 11 -3.56 1.41 8.78
C ASN A 11 -2.67 2.65 8.53
N GLY A 12 -3.19 3.84 8.80
CA GLY A 12 -2.54 5.12 8.46
C GLY A 12 -1.60 5.62 9.55
N LEU A 13 -0.43 6.11 9.17
CA LEU A 13 0.57 6.70 10.05
C LEU A 13 -0.01 7.92 10.80
N LEU A 14 0.14 7.91 12.13
CA LEU A 14 -0.35 8.97 13.01
C LEU A 14 0.48 10.25 12.93
N ASP A 15 1.77 10.14 12.63
CA ASP A 15 2.69 11.28 12.56
C ASP A 15 2.24 12.30 11.50
N ALA A 16 1.82 13.47 11.98
CA ALA A 16 1.37 14.57 11.13
C ALA A 16 2.52 15.19 10.32
N THR A 17 3.77 15.04 10.74
CA THR A 17 4.93 15.51 9.99
C THR A 17 5.16 14.67 8.74
N ALA A 18 4.85 13.38 8.77
CA ALA A 18 4.92 12.48 7.62
C ALA A 18 3.76 12.65 6.61
N ARG A 19 2.92 13.67 6.75
CA ARG A 19 1.85 13.99 5.79
C ARG A 19 2.34 14.93 4.70
N TRP A 20 1.76 14.80 3.52
CA TRP A 20 1.99 15.71 2.39
C TRP A 20 1.25 17.05 2.60
N PRO A 21 1.95 18.20 2.60
CA PRO A 21 1.32 19.51 2.83
C PRO A 21 0.18 19.77 1.85
N GLY A 22 -0.98 20.16 2.38
CA GLY A 22 -2.20 20.42 1.58
C GLY A 22 -2.76 19.20 0.82
N GLY A 23 -2.24 17.98 1.07
CA GLY A 23 -2.59 16.79 0.30
C GLY A 23 -1.97 16.77 -1.11
N VAL A 24 -0.97 17.62 -1.38
CA VAL A 24 -0.31 17.71 -2.68
C VAL A 24 0.98 16.88 -2.68
N VAL A 25 1.12 15.98 -3.64
CA VAL A 25 2.30 15.13 -3.83
C VAL A 25 2.99 15.51 -5.15
N PRO A 26 4.14 16.21 -5.11
CA PRO A 26 4.94 16.41 -6.30
C PRO A 26 5.56 15.07 -6.74
N TYR A 27 5.50 14.74 -8.03
CA TYR A 27 6.08 13.49 -8.56
C TYR A 27 7.05 13.74 -9.71
N PHE A 28 8.06 12.89 -9.81
CA PHE A 28 9.00 12.85 -10.93
C PHE A 28 9.10 11.41 -11.45
N ILE A 29 8.71 11.17 -12.69
CA ILE A 29 8.88 9.86 -13.35
C ILE A 29 10.25 9.85 -14.04
N GLN A 30 11.06 8.83 -13.77
CA GLN A 30 12.25 8.56 -14.57
C GLN A 30 11.81 7.96 -15.92
N GLU A 31 11.54 8.79 -16.91
CA GLU A 31 10.94 8.35 -18.20
C GLU A 31 11.73 7.22 -18.87
N ASP A 32 13.07 7.22 -18.82
CA ASP A 32 13.91 6.14 -19.41
C ASP A 32 13.65 4.73 -18.82
N ASP A 33 13.02 4.63 -17.65
CA ASP A 33 12.72 3.37 -16.96
C ASP A 33 11.36 2.76 -17.43
N PHE A 34 10.56 3.47 -18.24
CA PHE A 34 9.18 3.11 -18.63
C PHE A 34 8.88 3.41 -20.11
N ASP A 35 7.96 2.65 -20.73
CA ASP A 35 7.38 3.03 -22.02
C ASP A 35 6.16 3.98 -21.86
N ARG A 36 5.59 4.45 -22.98
CA ARG A 36 4.47 5.41 -22.96
C ARG A 36 3.19 4.82 -22.35
N GLU A 37 2.86 3.56 -22.61
CA GLU A 37 1.67 2.91 -22.04
C GLU A 37 1.84 2.72 -20.52
N GLN A 38 3.08 2.43 -20.10
CA GLN A 38 3.47 2.35 -18.70
C GLN A 38 3.40 3.69 -17.97
N ILE A 39 3.79 4.80 -18.62
CA ILE A 39 3.60 6.16 -18.08
C ILE A 39 2.12 6.49 -17.98
N GLU A 40 1.33 6.21 -19.03
CA GLU A 40 -0.14 6.41 -19.03
C GLU A 40 -0.84 5.61 -17.90
N LEU A 41 -0.36 4.41 -17.57
CA LEU A 41 -0.82 3.63 -16.41
C LEU A 41 -0.44 4.24 -15.06
N ILE A 42 0.75 4.85 -14.95
CA ILE A 42 1.21 5.52 -13.73
C ILE A 42 0.38 6.78 -13.47
N GLU A 43 0.15 7.59 -14.51
CA GLU A 43 -0.66 8.80 -14.42
C GLU A 43 -2.15 8.48 -14.20
N GLY A 44 -2.68 7.43 -14.84
CA GLY A 44 -4.06 6.96 -14.61
C GLY A 44 -4.31 6.53 -13.16
N ALA A 45 -3.33 5.87 -12.52
CA ALA A 45 -3.41 5.52 -11.11
C ALA A 45 -3.38 6.75 -10.17
N MET A 46 -2.71 7.83 -10.57
CA MET A 46 -2.76 9.11 -9.87
C MET A 46 -4.10 9.83 -10.04
N GLU A 47 -4.69 9.78 -11.24
CA GLU A 47 -6.01 10.36 -11.51
C GLU A 47 -7.11 9.65 -10.72
N GLU A 48 -7.01 8.34 -10.48
CA GLU A 48 -7.93 7.64 -9.57
C GLU A 48 -7.94 8.25 -8.15
N TYR A 49 -6.79 8.73 -7.65
CA TYR A 49 -6.77 9.48 -6.38
C TYR A 49 -7.41 10.87 -6.50
N HIS A 50 -7.32 11.52 -7.67
CA HIS A 50 -7.96 12.83 -7.90
C HIS A 50 -9.48 12.74 -7.87
N ASP A 51 -10.03 11.70 -8.51
CA ASP A 51 -11.47 11.39 -8.58
C ASP A 51 -12.04 10.96 -7.23
N ARG A 52 -11.31 10.12 -6.49
CA ARG A 52 -11.84 9.46 -5.28
C ARG A 52 -11.49 10.17 -3.98
N THR A 53 -10.55 11.11 -3.98
CA THR A 53 -10.02 11.73 -2.75
C THR A 53 -9.71 13.22 -2.94
N CYS A 54 -9.31 13.90 -1.86
CA CYS A 54 -8.78 15.27 -1.90
C CYS A 54 -7.29 15.35 -2.27
N LEU A 55 -6.59 14.23 -2.45
CA LEU A 55 -5.16 14.19 -2.75
C LEU A 55 -4.89 14.62 -4.18
N ARG A 56 -3.79 15.32 -4.42
CA ARG A 56 -3.43 15.82 -5.76
C ARG A 56 -1.97 15.54 -6.06
N PHE A 57 -1.73 14.63 -7.00
CA PHE A 57 -0.45 14.43 -7.63
C PHE A 57 -0.23 15.51 -8.69
N ARG A 58 0.99 16.03 -8.80
CA ARG A 58 1.36 16.96 -9.87
C ARG A 58 2.83 16.83 -10.24
N PRO A 59 3.25 17.22 -11.46
CA PRO A 59 4.65 17.18 -11.85
C PRO A 59 5.56 17.99 -10.90
N TYR A 60 6.72 17.43 -10.60
CA TYR A 60 7.82 18.04 -9.85
C TYR A 60 8.28 19.35 -10.49
N LYS A 61 8.76 20.27 -9.65
CA LYS A 61 9.43 21.52 -10.01
C LYS A 61 10.73 21.61 -9.25
N ASP A 62 11.70 22.30 -9.82
CA ASP A 62 12.99 22.67 -9.21
C ASP A 62 12.89 23.42 -7.86
N THR A 63 11.70 23.91 -7.53
CA THR A 63 11.34 24.61 -6.29
C THR A 63 10.73 23.70 -5.22
N ASP A 64 10.68 22.37 -5.45
CA ASP A 64 10.14 21.40 -4.51
C ASP A 64 11.26 20.75 -3.68
N ASP A 65 11.26 20.98 -2.37
CA ASP A 65 12.13 20.25 -1.44
C ASP A 65 11.71 18.75 -1.33
N ASP A 66 10.42 18.46 -1.48
CA ASP A 66 9.84 17.14 -1.23
C ASP A 66 9.02 16.64 -2.42
N TYR A 67 9.32 15.43 -2.89
CA TYR A 67 8.67 14.81 -4.03
C TYR A 67 8.84 13.29 -4.03
N VAL A 68 8.01 12.58 -4.81
CA VAL A 68 8.16 11.14 -5.06
C VAL A 68 8.85 10.93 -6.41
N LYS A 69 10.05 10.36 -6.39
CA LYS A 69 10.72 9.85 -7.60
C LYS A 69 10.25 8.44 -7.91
N ILE A 70 9.58 8.26 -9.05
CA ILE A 70 9.13 6.98 -9.58
C ILE A 70 10.19 6.45 -10.56
N GLN A 71 10.63 5.21 -10.35
CA GLN A 71 11.70 4.55 -11.12
C GLN A 71 11.50 3.03 -11.17
N ALA A 72 12.24 2.31 -12.01
CA ALA A 72 12.06 0.87 -12.24
C ALA A 72 13.34 0.03 -12.02
N LYS A 73 14.01 0.18 -10.87
CA LYS A 73 15.20 -0.64 -10.58
C LYS A 73 14.79 -2.09 -10.24
N ASN A 74 15.68 -3.03 -10.52
CA ASN A 74 15.47 -4.48 -10.31
C ASN A 74 15.57 -4.84 -8.81
N SER A 75 14.60 -4.38 -8.02
CA SER A 75 14.53 -4.54 -6.55
C SER A 75 13.10 -4.80 -6.04
N GLY A 76 12.17 -5.14 -6.92
CA GLY A 76 10.74 -5.36 -6.62
C GLY A 76 9.91 -4.07 -6.60
N CYS A 77 8.69 -4.18 -6.07
CA CYS A 77 7.76 -3.07 -5.87
C CYS A 77 7.90 -2.60 -4.42
N TRP A 78 8.15 -1.31 -4.20
CA TRP A 78 8.20 -0.74 -2.85
C TRP A 78 8.15 0.80 -2.85
N SER A 79 7.77 1.35 -1.71
CA SER A 79 7.72 2.79 -1.43
C SER A 79 7.98 3.04 0.05
N LEU A 80 8.44 4.25 0.41
CA LEU A 80 8.50 4.67 1.82
C LEU A 80 7.08 5.00 2.32
N VAL A 81 6.80 4.74 3.60
CA VAL A 81 5.49 5.03 4.18
C VAL A 81 5.44 6.48 4.67
N GLY A 82 4.63 7.31 4.01
CA GLY A 82 4.50 8.75 4.28
C GLY A 82 5.56 9.61 3.61
N ARG A 83 5.59 10.91 3.93
CA ARG A 83 6.59 11.89 3.46
C ARG A 83 7.84 11.85 4.34
N HIS A 84 9.02 11.65 3.73
CA HIS A 84 10.32 11.56 4.44
C HIS A 84 11.23 12.78 4.27
N GLY A 85 10.89 13.67 3.33
CA GLY A 85 11.67 14.87 3.01
C GLY A 85 12.75 14.65 1.95
N HIS A 86 13.20 15.73 1.28
CA HIS A 86 14.37 15.74 0.38
C HIS A 86 14.33 14.73 -0.79
N GLY A 87 13.13 14.45 -1.31
CA GLY A 87 12.91 13.51 -2.40
C GLY A 87 12.99 12.04 -1.95
N GLN A 88 11.89 11.30 -2.13
CA GLN A 88 11.80 9.88 -1.77
C GLN A 88 11.55 8.99 -2.99
N VAL A 89 12.08 7.77 -2.95
CA VAL A 89 11.93 6.80 -4.04
C VAL A 89 10.67 5.95 -3.86
N LEU A 90 9.94 5.80 -4.95
CA LEU A 90 8.94 4.76 -5.18
C LEU A 90 9.45 3.90 -6.36
N ASN A 91 9.65 2.62 -6.14
CA ASN A 91 10.20 1.71 -7.14
C ASN A 91 9.11 0.80 -7.71
N LEU A 92 8.85 0.90 -9.01
CA LEU A 92 7.99 0.03 -9.79
C LEU A 92 8.86 -0.77 -10.74
N GLN A 93 9.44 -1.89 -10.28
CA GLN A 93 10.27 -2.73 -11.14
C GLN A 93 9.56 -3.09 -12.45
N ASN A 94 10.27 -2.89 -13.56
CA ASN A 94 9.82 -3.15 -14.91
C ASN A 94 10.68 -4.26 -15.53
N PRO A 95 10.11 -5.42 -15.93
CA PRO A 95 8.71 -5.83 -15.76
C PRO A 95 8.37 -6.27 -14.33
N GLY A 96 7.07 -6.26 -14.01
CA GLY A 96 6.49 -6.91 -12.83
C GLY A 96 5.56 -6.03 -12.00
N CYS A 97 5.90 -4.77 -11.77
CA CYS A 97 5.15 -3.87 -10.87
C CYS A 97 4.26 -2.86 -11.60
N VAL A 98 4.44 -2.67 -12.91
CA VAL A 98 3.76 -1.62 -13.68
C VAL A 98 2.37 -2.07 -14.12
N HIS A 99 1.48 -2.22 -13.14
CA HIS A 99 0.05 -2.48 -13.36
C HIS A 99 -0.77 -1.77 -12.28
N HIS A 100 -1.96 -1.30 -12.67
CA HIS A 100 -2.75 -0.31 -11.92
C HIS A 100 -2.85 -0.58 -10.40
N GLY A 101 -3.19 -1.81 -9.99
CA GLY A 101 -3.33 -2.17 -8.57
C GLY A 101 -2.06 -2.01 -7.74
N VAL A 102 -0.88 -2.37 -8.28
CA VAL A 102 0.40 -2.18 -7.58
C VAL A 102 0.83 -0.72 -7.59
N ILE A 103 0.57 0.02 -8.67
CA ILE A 103 0.86 1.46 -8.70
C ILE A 103 0.03 2.18 -7.61
N VAL A 104 -1.27 1.88 -7.51
CA VAL A 104 -2.14 2.42 -6.44
C VAL A 104 -1.63 2.02 -5.04
N HIS A 105 -1.15 0.78 -4.86
CA HIS A 105 -0.56 0.29 -3.59
C HIS A 105 0.66 1.10 -3.16
N GLU A 106 1.65 1.26 -4.04
CA GLU A 106 2.90 1.95 -3.73
C GLU A 106 2.73 3.47 -3.56
N LEU A 107 1.76 4.05 -4.28
CA LEU A 107 1.32 5.43 -4.02
C LEU A 107 0.63 5.53 -2.65
N MET A 108 -0.17 4.55 -2.24
CA MET A 108 -0.84 4.56 -0.93
C MET A 108 0.17 4.44 0.22
N HIS A 109 1.27 3.70 0.03
CA HIS A 109 2.42 3.74 0.92
C HIS A 109 3.01 5.15 1.01
N ALA A 110 3.36 5.79 -0.12
CA ALA A 110 3.89 7.16 -0.12
C ALA A 110 2.96 8.18 0.58
N LEU A 111 1.64 7.93 0.56
CA LEU A 111 0.62 8.72 1.23
C LEU A 111 0.50 8.49 2.75
N GLY A 112 1.22 7.51 3.31
CA GLY A 112 1.29 7.25 4.76
C GLY A 112 0.49 6.05 5.25
N PHE A 113 0.13 5.09 4.40
CA PHE A 113 -0.55 3.86 4.84
C PHE A 113 0.41 2.67 4.90
N TYR A 114 0.39 1.93 6.00
CA TYR A 114 0.98 0.61 6.12
C TYR A 114 0.03 -0.47 5.59
N HIS A 115 0.52 -1.70 5.48
CA HIS A 115 -0.30 -2.84 5.07
C HIS A 115 -1.43 -3.15 6.05
N GLN A 116 -2.55 -3.64 5.53
CA GLN A 116 -3.75 -3.93 6.29
C GLN A 116 -3.54 -5.06 7.32
N GLN A 117 -2.76 -6.10 6.98
CA GLN A 117 -2.42 -7.19 7.93
C GLN A 117 -1.44 -6.79 9.05
N SER A 118 -0.99 -5.53 9.05
CA SER A 118 -0.19 -4.91 10.10
C SER A 118 -0.99 -3.96 11.00
N ALA A 119 -2.32 -3.88 10.84
CA ALA A 119 -3.19 -3.13 11.73
C ALA A 119 -3.11 -3.66 13.18
N ALA A 120 -3.34 -2.80 14.17
CA ALA A 120 -3.17 -3.13 15.59
C ALA A 120 -4.10 -4.28 16.04
N ASP A 121 -5.35 -4.24 15.57
CA ASP A 121 -6.44 -5.20 15.78
C ASP A 121 -6.39 -6.45 14.88
N ARG A 122 -5.47 -6.55 13.91
CA ARG A 122 -5.57 -7.55 12.82
C ARG A 122 -5.73 -9.00 13.30
N ASP A 123 -5.25 -9.35 14.51
CA ASP A 123 -5.40 -10.68 15.11
C ASP A 123 -6.87 -11.01 15.48
N GLU A 124 -7.79 -10.06 15.47
CA GLU A 124 -9.24 -10.31 15.56
C GLU A 124 -9.80 -10.81 14.22
N TRP A 125 -9.13 -10.49 13.10
CA TRP A 125 -9.66 -10.63 11.72
C TRP A 125 -8.95 -11.67 10.88
N VAL A 126 -7.64 -11.85 11.09
CA VAL A 126 -6.82 -12.85 10.42
C VAL A 126 -5.99 -13.69 11.39
N THR A 127 -5.67 -14.91 10.99
CA THR A 127 -4.61 -15.73 11.58
C THR A 127 -3.38 -15.63 10.68
N ILE A 128 -2.23 -15.32 11.27
CA ILE A 128 -0.92 -15.43 10.61
C ILE A 128 -0.33 -16.80 10.92
N HIS A 129 -0.06 -17.59 9.88
CA HIS A 129 0.57 -18.91 9.96
C HIS A 129 2.08 -18.74 9.83
N TRP A 130 2.73 -18.42 10.96
CA TRP A 130 4.16 -18.11 11.01
C TRP A 130 5.04 -19.25 10.47
N GLU A 131 4.60 -20.49 10.67
CA GLU A 131 5.21 -21.72 10.17
C GLU A 131 5.14 -21.87 8.63
N ASN A 132 4.35 -21.06 7.94
CA ASN A 132 4.30 -21.03 6.47
C ASN A 132 5.15 -19.88 5.88
N ILE A 133 5.68 -18.97 6.68
CA ILE A 133 6.46 -17.82 6.21
C ILE A 133 7.91 -18.22 5.86
N LYS A 134 8.47 -17.67 4.79
CA LYS A 134 9.91 -17.79 4.45
C LYS A 134 10.78 -17.22 5.57
N SER A 135 11.79 -18.00 5.97
CA SER A 135 12.78 -17.58 6.99
C SER A 135 13.36 -16.20 6.67
N GLY A 136 13.32 -15.28 7.64
CA GLY A 136 13.80 -13.91 7.47
C GLY A 136 12.78 -12.95 6.84
N LYS A 137 11.53 -13.37 6.61
CA LYS A 137 10.43 -12.51 6.11
C LYS A 137 9.30 -12.30 7.12
N GLU A 138 9.43 -12.81 8.34
CA GLU A 138 8.47 -12.71 9.45
C GLU A 138 8.16 -11.25 9.78
N HIS A 139 9.14 -10.35 9.69
CA HIS A 139 8.97 -8.92 9.97
C HIS A 139 7.91 -8.21 9.10
N ASN A 140 7.58 -8.75 7.91
CA ASN A 140 6.54 -8.20 7.03
C ASN A 140 5.11 -8.47 7.56
N PHE A 141 4.98 -9.23 8.66
CA PHE A 141 3.73 -9.56 9.35
C PHE A 141 3.68 -8.96 10.77
N ASN A 142 4.65 -8.10 11.11
CA ASN A 142 4.61 -7.32 12.34
C ASN A 142 3.39 -6.39 12.33
N LYS A 143 2.81 -6.17 13.51
CA LYS A 143 1.75 -5.18 13.71
C LYS A 143 2.36 -3.86 14.17
N TYR A 144 1.68 -2.76 13.85
CA TYR A 144 1.92 -1.47 14.47
C TYR A 144 0.96 -1.27 15.65
N ASP A 145 1.34 -0.44 16.62
CA ASP A 145 0.48 -0.10 17.76
C ASP A 145 -0.37 1.15 17.49
N ASN A 146 -1.39 1.36 18.33
CA ASN A 146 -2.28 2.53 18.24
C ASN A 146 -1.63 3.88 18.56
N ARG A 147 -0.31 3.91 18.78
CA ARG A 147 0.51 5.12 18.92
C ARG A 147 1.23 5.46 17.62
N THR A 148 1.50 4.44 16.80
CA THR A 148 2.12 4.56 15.47
C THR A 148 1.08 4.74 14.38
N VAL A 149 -0.05 4.02 14.47
CA VAL A 149 -1.07 3.97 13.42
C VAL A 149 -2.47 4.29 13.95
N THR A 150 -3.30 4.84 13.06
CA THR A 150 -4.73 5.07 13.28
C THR A 150 -5.53 4.47 12.14
N ASP A 151 -6.73 4.07 12.51
CA ASP A 151 -7.75 3.54 11.64
C ASP A 151 -8.60 4.61 10.96
N TYR A 152 -8.71 5.78 11.58
CA TYR A 152 -9.70 6.81 11.29
C TYR A 152 -11.16 6.40 11.58
N GLY A 153 -11.42 5.47 12.54
CA GLY A 153 -12.77 5.11 13.05
C GLY A 153 -13.56 4.11 12.20
N ILE A 154 -12.88 3.07 11.70
CA ILE A 154 -13.04 2.44 10.37
C ILE A 154 -12.48 0.98 10.64
N ALA A 155 -13.15 -0.17 10.34
CA ALA A 155 -12.89 -1.63 10.72
C ALA A 155 -12.73 -2.76 9.61
N TYR A 156 -11.97 -3.85 9.83
CA TYR A 156 -11.13 -4.60 8.84
C TYR A 156 -11.60 -4.79 7.39
N ASP A 157 -10.83 -4.30 6.41
CA ASP A 157 -11.07 -4.55 4.97
C ASP A 157 -10.13 -5.62 4.37
N TYR A 158 -10.65 -6.84 4.21
CA TYR A 158 -9.96 -7.95 3.53
C TYR A 158 -9.70 -7.73 2.03
N LYS A 159 -10.38 -6.77 1.39
CA LYS A 159 -10.23 -6.41 -0.03
C LYS A 159 -9.42 -5.13 -0.25
N SER A 160 -8.91 -4.54 0.83
CA SER A 160 -8.06 -3.36 0.75
C SER A 160 -6.88 -3.63 -0.18
N VAL A 161 -6.56 -2.67 -1.06
CA VAL A 161 -5.35 -2.73 -1.89
C VAL A 161 -4.09 -2.91 -1.03
N MET A 162 -4.13 -2.49 0.24
CA MET A 162 -3.04 -2.63 1.21
C MET A 162 -3.00 -3.99 1.92
N HIS A 163 -3.91 -4.91 1.64
CA HIS A 163 -3.92 -6.24 2.25
C HIS A 163 -3.08 -7.23 1.45
N TYR A 164 -2.13 -7.90 2.09
CA TYR A 164 -1.37 -8.99 1.47
C TYR A 164 -2.24 -10.15 1.00
N SER A 165 -1.84 -10.81 -0.09
CA SER A 165 -2.48 -12.05 -0.53
C SER A 165 -2.29 -13.17 0.50
N ALA A 166 -3.20 -14.15 0.49
CA ALA A 166 -3.19 -15.27 1.45
C ALA A 166 -1.87 -16.08 1.45
N HIS A 167 -1.10 -16.05 0.36
CA HIS A 167 0.16 -16.79 0.19
C HIS A 167 1.41 -15.88 0.19
N ALA A 168 1.27 -14.61 0.59
CA ALA A 168 2.40 -13.66 0.64
C ALA A 168 3.57 -14.25 1.45
N PHE A 169 4.78 -14.23 0.89
CA PHE A 169 5.99 -14.81 1.50
C PHE A 169 5.88 -16.30 1.93
N SER A 170 4.96 -17.09 1.36
CA SER A 170 4.85 -18.53 1.68
C SER A 170 6.11 -19.33 1.29
N ARG A 171 6.57 -20.23 2.16
CA ARG A 171 7.73 -21.11 1.93
C ARG A 171 7.38 -22.49 1.36
N ASN A 172 6.12 -22.90 1.50
CA ASN A 172 5.63 -24.24 1.24
C ASN A 172 4.40 -24.26 0.32
N GLY A 173 3.94 -23.11 -0.16
CA GLY A 173 2.72 -22.97 -0.97
C GLY A 173 1.45 -22.80 -0.13
N GLU A 174 1.48 -23.19 1.14
CA GLU A 174 0.35 -23.03 2.06
C GLU A 174 0.11 -21.54 2.43
N PRO A 175 -1.12 -21.17 2.83
CA PRO A 175 -1.42 -19.79 3.21
C PRO A 175 -0.61 -19.30 4.41
N THR A 176 -0.07 -18.09 4.33
CA THR A 176 0.52 -17.35 5.47
C THR A 176 -0.52 -16.49 6.18
N ILE A 177 -1.64 -16.16 5.53
CA ILE A 177 -2.75 -15.40 6.09
C ILE A 177 -4.07 -16.14 5.82
N THR A 178 -4.92 -16.26 6.83
CA THR A 178 -6.31 -16.74 6.67
C THR A 178 -7.29 -15.88 7.44
N ALA A 179 -8.48 -15.63 6.88
CA ALA A 179 -9.54 -14.86 7.54
C ALA A 179 -10.21 -15.67 8.66
N LYS A 180 -10.42 -15.05 9.82
CA LYS A 180 -11.13 -15.65 10.97
C LYS A 180 -12.65 -15.61 10.83
N VAL A 181 -13.19 -14.63 10.10
CA VAL A 181 -14.63 -14.48 9.90
C VAL A 181 -15.08 -15.16 8.61
N MET A 182 -15.75 -16.30 8.72
CA MET A 182 -16.28 -17.03 7.57
C MET A 182 -17.55 -16.38 6.97
N SER A 183 -17.40 -15.45 6.02
CA SER A 183 -18.43 -15.23 4.98
C SER A 183 -18.00 -14.43 3.73
N VAL A 184 -16.71 -14.42 3.35
CA VAL A 184 -16.32 -13.99 1.99
C VAL A 184 -15.71 -15.16 1.23
N ARG A 185 -16.47 -15.72 0.28
CA ARG A 185 -15.92 -16.64 -0.74
C ARG A 185 -14.78 -15.91 -1.44
N HIS A 186 -13.59 -16.50 -1.43
CA HIS A 186 -12.47 -16.00 -2.21
C HIS A 186 -12.80 -16.17 -3.70
N SER A 187 -13.29 -15.12 -4.34
CA SER A 187 -13.37 -15.04 -5.80
C SER A 187 -11.94 -14.91 -6.34
N GLN A 188 -11.50 -15.91 -7.11
CA GLN A 188 -10.19 -15.94 -7.75
C GLN A 188 -10.04 -14.78 -8.75
N TYR A 189 -9.45 -13.67 -8.30
CA TYR A 189 -8.80 -12.69 -9.17
C TYR A 189 -7.53 -12.20 -8.48
N SER A 190 -6.43 -12.86 -8.80
CA SER A 190 -5.09 -12.29 -8.59
C SER A 190 -4.86 -11.24 -9.67
N TYR A 191 -4.30 -10.10 -9.28
CA TYR A 191 -3.51 -9.28 -10.19
C TYR A 191 -2.15 -9.95 -10.44
#